data_AF-A0A0D0EJ95-F1
#
_entry.id   AF-A0A0D0EJ95-F1
#
_cell.length_a   1.000
_cell.length_b   1.000
_cell.length_c   1.000
_cell.angle_alpha   90.00
_cell.angle_beta   90.00
_cell.angle_gamma   90.00
#
_symmetry.space_group_name_H-M   'P 1'
#
loop_
_entity.id
_entity.type
_entity.pdbx_description
1 polymer ?
#
loop_
_entity_poly.entity_id
_entity_poly.type
_entity_poly.pdbx_seq_one_letter_code
_entity_poly.pdbx_strand_id
1 'polypeptide(L)'
;MRKIIFLILILVMLVSCNKKDKINHYLNKVVTQKELIDNGFYKYSSVYTPDEDDKINGGFKYVIKFDMYSNVKPVKNEEGKLCPTQLWHFYRKDSIKEKRNRDYLKNKLNNRIITYLFRNDTLLYKDIIVDSIDKSRKDIADFTSIDKIIKYYKSLKISIKPKIKNKETGEMYSNRFIIDNYKTRFYMDNNSYEMFVDYKGDNFHDVLNHIYGGYNCF
;
A
#
# COMPACT_ATOMS: atom_id res chain seq x y z
N MET A 1 -4.51 30.90 36.97
CA MET A 1 -3.49 30.19 36.17
C MET A 1 -3.79 28.71 35.95
N ARG A 2 -4.02 27.87 36.98
CA ARG A 2 -4.31 26.42 36.82
C ARG A 2 -5.46 26.07 35.85
N LYS A 3 -6.54 26.86 35.84
CA LYS A 3 -7.70 26.67 34.94
C LYS A 3 -7.39 26.99 33.46
N ILE A 4 -6.47 27.92 33.19
CA ILE A 4 -6.06 28.30 31.82
C ILE A 4 -5.14 27.23 31.23
N ILE A 5 -4.25 26.66 32.05
CA ILE A 5 -3.36 25.56 31.65
C ILE A 5 -4.17 24.31 31.26
N PHE A 6 -5.23 23.98 32.02
CA PHE A 6 -6.12 22.87 31.68
C PHE A 6 -6.87 23.09 30.37
N LEU A 7 -7.31 24.32 30.09
CA LEU A 7 -7.99 24.66 28.83
C LEU A 7 -7.05 24.56 27.63
N ILE A 8 -5.79 24.99 27.77
CA ILE A 8 -4.75 24.86 26.74
C ILE A 8 -4.42 23.38 26.50
N LEU A 9 -4.34 22.55 27.55
CA LEU A 9 -4.11 21.11 27.41
C LEU A 9 -5.25 20.40 26.66
N ILE A 10 -6.51 20.78 26.93
CA ILE A 10 -7.68 20.25 26.24
C ILE A 10 -7.69 20.73 24.77
N LEU A 11 -7.34 21.99 24.50
CA LEU A 11 -7.23 22.50 23.13
C LEU A 11 -6.12 21.78 22.34
N VAL A 12 -4.95 21.54 22.96
CA VAL A 12 -3.82 20.83 22.33
C VAL A 12 -4.15 19.35 22.10
N MET A 13 -4.94 18.72 22.98
CA MET A 13 -5.46 17.36 22.77
C MET A 13 -6.50 17.29 21.62
N LEU A 14 -7.30 18.35 21.42
CA LEU A 14 -8.25 18.46 20.31
C LEU A 14 -7.58 18.76 18.96
N VAL A 15 -6.38 19.34 18.97
CA VAL A 15 -5.48 19.44 17.80
C VAL A 15 -4.65 18.16 17.61
N SER A 16 -5.15 17.02 18.11
CA SER A 16 -4.82 15.71 17.52
C SER A 16 -5.27 15.73 16.06
N CYS A 17 -4.43 16.31 15.20
CA CYS A 17 -4.59 16.36 13.76
C CYS A 17 -4.74 14.92 13.27
N ASN A 18 -5.97 14.51 12.99
CA ASN A 18 -6.20 13.50 11.98
C ASN A 18 -5.62 14.08 10.68
N LYS A 19 -4.36 13.74 10.40
CA LYS A 19 -3.68 14.10 9.15
C LYS A 19 -4.60 13.69 8.02
N LYS A 20 -5.23 14.66 7.38
CA LYS A 20 -6.15 14.40 6.29
C LYS A 20 -5.29 13.99 5.10
N ASP A 21 -5.45 12.75 4.67
CA ASP A 21 -4.85 12.27 3.45
C ASP A 21 -5.34 13.09 2.25
N LYS A 22 -4.41 13.69 1.53
CA LYS A 22 -4.62 14.53 0.35
C LYS A 22 -4.07 13.87 -0.92
N ILE A 23 -3.46 12.70 -0.81
CA ILE A 23 -2.86 12.03 -1.95
C ILE A 23 -3.98 11.30 -2.72
N ASN A 24 -4.09 11.57 -4.03
CA ASN A 24 -4.90 10.70 -4.88
C ASN A 24 -4.09 9.44 -5.21
N HIS A 25 -4.24 8.42 -4.37
CA HIS A 25 -3.50 7.16 -4.49
C HIS A 25 -3.77 6.40 -5.79
N TYR A 26 -4.90 6.64 -6.47
CA TYR A 26 -5.19 6.01 -7.75
C TYR A 26 -4.42 6.61 -8.92
N LEU A 27 -3.65 7.69 -8.71
CA LEU A 27 -2.73 8.21 -9.71
C LEU A 27 -1.37 7.57 -9.58
N ASN A 28 -0.69 7.39 -10.72
CA ASN A 28 0.66 6.83 -10.76
C ASN A 28 1.76 7.88 -10.56
N LYS A 29 1.43 9.02 -9.96
CA LYS A 29 2.43 10.01 -9.56
C LYS A 29 3.39 9.39 -8.55
N VAL A 30 4.67 9.71 -8.69
CA VAL A 30 5.68 9.34 -7.69
C VAL A 30 5.41 10.14 -6.42
N VAL A 31 5.39 9.45 -5.28
CA VAL A 31 5.17 10.03 -3.95
C VAL A 31 6.43 9.86 -3.14
N THR A 32 6.81 10.87 -2.37
CA THR A 32 7.97 10.84 -1.48
C THR A 32 7.62 10.24 -0.12
N GLN A 33 8.63 9.71 0.57
CA GLN A 33 8.50 9.24 1.96
C GLN A 33 7.93 10.31 2.90
N LYS A 34 8.34 11.57 2.71
CA LYS A 34 7.85 12.71 3.50
C LYS A 34 6.36 12.95 3.28
N GLU A 35 5.89 12.95 2.03
CA GLU A 35 4.48 13.09 1.72
C GLU A 35 3.65 12.00 2.41
N LEU A 36 4.11 10.75 2.41
CA LEU A 36 3.40 9.66 3.07
C LEU A 36 3.28 9.87 4.59
N ILE A 37 4.37 10.28 5.25
CA ILE A 37 4.37 10.59 6.69
C ILE A 37 3.45 11.77 7.00
N ASP A 38 3.48 12.81 6.17
CA ASP A 38 2.66 14.02 6.33
C ASP A 38 1.16 13.71 6.12
N ASN A 39 0.83 12.65 5.36
CA ASN A 39 -0.52 12.13 5.16
C ASN A 39 -0.89 10.98 6.11
N GLY A 40 -0.09 10.74 7.16
CA GLY A 40 -0.45 9.82 8.25
C GLY A 40 -0.17 8.35 7.99
N PHE A 41 0.64 8.01 6.98
CA PHE A 41 1.08 6.64 6.75
C PHE A 41 2.09 6.20 7.82
N TYR A 42 1.96 4.96 8.25
CA TYR A 42 2.90 4.29 9.15
C TYR A 42 4.09 3.78 8.37
N LYS A 43 5.29 3.96 8.94
CA LYS A 43 6.54 3.47 8.40
C LYS A 43 6.93 2.14 9.03
N TYR A 44 7.40 1.23 8.20
CA TYR A 44 7.98 -0.05 8.56
C TYR A 44 9.33 -0.17 7.84
N SER A 45 10.40 -0.52 8.56
CA SER A 45 11.75 -0.52 8.01
C SER A 45 12.43 -1.84 8.28
N SER A 46 13.02 -2.44 7.25
CA SER A 46 13.88 -3.62 7.38
C SER A 46 15.20 -3.39 6.67
N VAL A 47 16.24 -4.07 7.14
CA VAL A 47 17.58 -3.99 6.56
C VAL A 47 18.01 -5.40 6.20
N TYR A 48 18.39 -5.58 4.94
CA TYR A 48 19.00 -6.79 4.43
C TYR A 48 20.49 -6.55 4.18
N THR A 49 21.31 -7.39 4.79
CA THR A 49 22.75 -7.46 4.51
C THR A 49 22.98 -8.84 3.88
N PRO A 50 23.33 -8.94 2.60
CA PRO A 50 23.64 -10.23 2.00
C PRO A 50 24.86 -10.84 2.71
N ASP A 51 24.76 -12.13 3.07
CA ASP A 51 25.87 -12.89 3.67
C ASP A 51 26.96 -13.18 2.63
N GLU A 52 28.23 -13.14 3.07
CA GLU A 52 29.45 -13.31 2.26
C GLU A 52 29.71 -14.78 1.85
N ASP A 53 28.72 -15.50 1.32
CA ASP A 53 28.95 -16.87 0.85
C ASP A 53 29.68 -16.94 -0.49
N ASP A 54 29.79 -15.82 -1.22
CA ASP A 54 30.64 -15.73 -2.41
C ASP A 54 31.91 -14.90 -2.12
N LYS A 55 32.85 -15.54 -1.43
CA LYS A 55 34.25 -15.12 -1.41
C LYS A 55 34.84 -15.23 -2.82
N ILE A 56 34.74 -14.16 -3.61
CA ILE A 56 35.78 -13.71 -4.56
C ILE A 56 35.54 -12.21 -4.78
N ASN A 57 36.51 -11.42 -4.33
CA ASN A 57 36.63 -9.95 -4.43
C ASN A 57 35.87 -9.13 -3.38
N GLY A 58 36.63 -8.40 -2.56
CA GLY A 58 36.19 -7.49 -1.49
C GLY A 58 35.35 -6.30 -1.98
N GLY A 59 34.14 -6.58 -2.45
CA GLY A 59 33.11 -5.59 -2.75
C GLY A 59 32.47 -5.09 -1.47
N PHE A 60 32.28 -3.77 -1.39
CA PHE A 60 31.57 -3.09 -0.30
C PHE A 60 30.30 -3.86 0.14
N LYS A 61 30.12 -4.05 1.44
CA LYS A 61 28.85 -4.52 2.01
C LYS A 61 27.74 -3.54 1.63
N TYR A 62 26.96 -3.85 0.61
CA TYR A 62 25.80 -3.06 0.24
C TYR A 62 24.67 -3.36 1.21
N VAL A 63 24.45 -2.47 2.16
CA VAL A 63 23.29 -2.51 3.04
C VAL A 63 22.06 -2.12 2.21
N ILE A 64 21.11 -3.05 2.06
CA ILE A 64 19.85 -2.79 1.36
C ILE A 64 18.78 -2.47 2.39
N LYS A 65 18.31 -1.22 2.38
CA LYS A 65 17.24 -0.75 3.25
C LYS A 65 15.91 -0.81 2.51
N PHE A 66 14.92 -1.47 3.11
CA PHE A 66 13.55 -1.50 2.65
C PHE A 66 12.67 -0.69 3.60
N ASP A 67 12.02 0.34 3.09
CA ASP A 67 11.06 1.14 3.82
C ASP A 67 9.67 0.96 3.21
N MET A 68 8.75 0.39 3.97
CA MET A 68 7.34 0.29 3.61
C MET A 68 6.54 1.37 4.32
N TYR A 69 5.61 1.99 3.60
CA TYR A 69 4.64 2.94 4.14
C TYR A 69 3.23 2.44 3.89
N SER A 70 2.40 2.38 4.92
CA SER A 70 1.00 1.95 4.79
C SER A 70 0.04 2.74 5.68
N ASN A 71 -1.23 2.82 5.26
CA ASN A 71 -2.33 3.29 6.11
C ASN A 71 -2.73 2.29 7.21
N VAL A 72 -2.21 1.05 7.17
CA VAL A 72 -2.43 0.04 8.19
C VAL A 72 -1.58 0.36 9.43
N LYS A 73 -2.21 0.39 10.61
CA LYS A 73 -1.53 0.64 11.88
C LYS A 73 -0.67 -0.56 12.29
N PRO A 74 0.54 -0.34 12.86
CA PRO A 74 1.35 -1.43 13.38
C PRO A 74 0.77 -2.01 14.69
N VAL A 75 1.10 -3.26 14.95
CA VAL A 75 0.86 -3.96 16.23
C VAL A 75 2.16 -4.60 16.70
N LYS A 76 2.34 -4.69 18.02
CA LYS A 76 3.45 -5.47 18.56
C LYS A 76 3.15 -6.96 18.45
N ASN A 77 4.12 -7.73 17.97
CA ASN A 77 4.07 -9.19 18.08
C ASN A 77 4.44 -9.63 19.51
N GLU A 78 4.45 -10.95 19.74
CA GLU A 78 4.77 -11.55 21.07
C GLU A 78 6.19 -11.21 21.54
N GLU A 79 7.12 -10.96 20.60
CA GLU A 79 8.49 -10.53 20.87
C GLU A 79 8.62 -9.00 21.08
N GLY A 80 7.51 -8.26 21.02
CA GLY A 80 7.47 -6.80 21.17
C GLY A 80 7.89 -6.00 19.92
N LYS A 81 8.21 -6.66 18.80
CA LYS A 81 8.54 -6.03 17.52
C LYS A 81 7.30 -5.43 16.86
N LEU A 82 7.44 -4.25 16.26
CA LEU A 82 6.35 -3.59 15.53
C LEU A 82 6.17 -4.22 14.16
N CYS A 83 5.07 -4.94 13.97
CA CYS A 83 4.72 -5.57 12.70
C CYS A 83 3.45 -4.94 12.12
N PRO A 84 3.24 -5.02 10.80
CA PRO A 84 1.95 -4.69 10.19
C PRO A 84 0.81 -5.48 10.85
N THR A 85 -0.36 -4.86 11.02
CA THR A 85 -1.54 -5.61 11.44
C THR A 85 -1.84 -6.69 10.40
N GLN A 86 -1.95 -7.94 10.84
CA GLN A 86 -2.24 -9.07 9.95
C GLN A 86 -3.73 -9.06 9.56
N LEU A 87 -4.04 -8.45 8.41
CA LEU A 87 -5.41 -8.27 7.91
C LEU A 87 -5.91 -9.42 7.04
N TRP A 88 -5.02 -10.31 6.58
CA TRP A 88 -5.35 -11.45 5.73
C TRP A 88 -4.93 -12.78 6.36
N HIS A 89 -5.35 -13.90 5.74
CA HIS A 89 -5.03 -15.27 6.15
C HIS A 89 -5.28 -15.55 7.62
N PHE A 90 -6.56 -15.54 8.00
CA PHE A 90 -7.03 -15.89 9.35
C PHE A 90 -6.94 -17.39 9.65
N TYR A 91 -6.10 -18.16 8.94
CA TYR A 91 -5.93 -19.58 9.21
C TYR A 91 -5.51 -19.74 10.68
N ARG A 92 -6.40 -20.37 11.47
CA ARG A 92 -6.23 -20.68 12.91
C ARG A 92 -6.34 -19.50 13.89
N LYS A 93 -6.95 -18.36 13.53
CA LYS A 93 -7.20 -17.26 14.50
C LYS A 93 -8.52 -17.46 15.26
N ASP A 94 -8.51 -17.08 16.53
CA ASP A 94 -9.73 -16.87 17.33
C ASP A 94 -10.67 -15.89 16.60
N SER A 95 -11.94 -16.27 16.47
CA SER A 95 -13.04 -15.49 15.89
C SER A 95 -13.06 -14.01 16.32
N ILE A 96 -12.61 -13.72 17.55
CA ILE A 96 -12.52 -12.36 18.10
C ILE A 96 -11.49 -11.51 17.33
N LYS A 97 -10.30 -12.07 17.07
CA LYS A 97 -9.22 -11.38 16.35
C LYS A 97 -9.60 -11.14 14.89
N GLU A 98 -10.28 -12.10 14.29
CA GLU A 98 -10.82 -11.97 12.94
C GLU A 98 -11.84 -10.84 12.84
N LYS A 99 -12.87 -10.85 13.71
CA LYS A 99 -13.89 -9.80 13.76
C LYS A 99 -13.25 -8.42 13.94
N ARG A 100 -12.34 -8.28 14.91
CA ARG A 100 -11.61 -7.03 15.17
C ARG A 100 -10.88 -6.51 13.92
N ASN A 101 -10.23 -7.40 13.17
CA ASN A 101 -9.46 -7.00 11.99
C ASN A 101 -10.38 -6.65 10.81
N ARG A 102 -11.49 -7.37 10.61
CA ARG A 102 -12.53 -7.01 9.63
C ARG A 102 -13.17 -5.65 9.98
N ASP A 103 -13.48 -5.43 11.26
CA ASP A 103 -14.02 -4.15 11.75
C ASP A 103 -13.03 -3.00 11.55
N TYR A 104 -11.73 -3.25 11.79
CA TYR A 104 -10.67 -2.27 11.53
C TYR A 104 -10.57 -1.94 10.03
N LEU A 105 -10.53 -2.96 9.17
CA LEU A 105 -10.48 -2.79 7.72
C LEU A 105 -11.68 -1.96 7.22
N LYS A 106 -12.90 -2.31 7.64
CA LYS A 106 -14.13 -1.60 7.24
C LYS A 106 -14.22 -0.17 7.80
N ASN A 107 -14.05 -0.02 9.11
CA ASN A 107 -14.41 1.21 9.80
C ASN A 107 -13.26 2.22 9.90
N LYS A 108 -12.00 1.77 9.85
CA LYS A 108 -10.83 2.65 9.94
C LYS A 108 -10.11 2.82 8.61
N LEU A 109 -10.05 1.76 7.81
CA LEU A 109 -9.34 1.78 6.53
C LEU A 109 -10.25 1.97 5.32
N ASN A 110 -11.57 2.03 5.52
CA ASN A 110 -12.54 2.12 4.43
C ASN A 110 -12.41 0.97 3.42
N ASN A 111 -12.22 -0.27 3.92
CA ASN A 111 -11.93 -1.47 3.14
C ASN A 111 -10.73 -1.35 2.19
N ARG A 112 -9.84 -0.37 2.41
CA ARG A 112 -8.75 -0.05 1.50
C ARG A 112 -7.40 -0.10 2.21
N ILE A 113 -6.53 -0.98 1.74
CA ILE A 113 -5.14 -1.05 2.16
C ILE A 113 -4.29 -0.39 1.08
N ILE A 114 -3.42 0.53 1.48
CA ILE A 114 -2.52 1.24 0.57
C ILE A 114 -1.11 1.04 1.07
N THR A 115 -0.22 0.61 0.19
CA THR A 115 1.17 0.29 0.53
C THR A 115 2.11 0.91 -0.50
N TYR A 116 3.19 1.53 -0.03
CA TYR A 116 4.31 1.99 -0.85
C TYR A 116 5.57 1.32 -0.35
N LEU A 117 6.39 0.78 -1.24
CA LEU A 117 7.69 0.20 -0.88
C LEU A 117 8.82 0.98 -1.52
N PHE A 118 9.79 1.35 -0.69
CA PHE A 118 11.03 1.99 -1.09
C PHE A 118 12.20 1.04 -0.84
N ARG A 119 13.18 1.05 -1.75
CA ARG A 119 14.50 0.44 -1.57
C ARG A 119 15.54 1.55 -1.65
N ASN A 120 16.34 1.75 -0.61
CA ASN A 120 17.33 2.83 -0.53
C ASN A 120 16.74 4.17 -0.99
N ASP A 121 15.58 4.52 -0.41
CA ASP A 121 14.81 5.75 -0.66
C ASP A 121 14.25 5.92 -2.10
N THR A 122 14.38 4.88 -2.93
CA THR A 122 13.77 4.81 -4.26
C THR A 122 12.44 4.07 -4.22
N LEU A 123 11.35 4.71 -4.65
CA LEU A 123 10.03 4.07 -4.77
C LEU A 123 10.08 2.93 -5.80
N LEU A 124 9.81 1.70 -5.35
CA LEU A 124 9.78 0.50 -6.20
C LEU A 124 8.38 0.22 -6.71
N TYR A 125 7.41 0.13 -5.80
CA TYR A 125 6.03 -0.14 -6.14
C TYR A 125 5.05 0.55 -5.18
N LYS A 126 3.82 0.67 -5.67
CA LYS A 126 2.63 1.02 -4.89
C LYS A 126 1.58 -0.06 -5.10
N ASP A 127 0.91 -0.44 -4.03
CA ASP A 127 -0.17 -1.40 -4.07
C ASP A 127 -1.41 -0.85 -3.35
N ILE A 128 -2.58 -1.07 -3.95
CA ILE A 128 -3.88 -0.65 -3.41
C ILE A 128 -4.83 -1.84 -3.48
N ILE A 129 -5.22 -2.34 -2.32
CA ILE A 129 -6.20 -3.41 -2.21
C ILE A 129 -7.49 -2.82 -1.69
N VAL A 130 -8.60 -3.10 -2.39
CA VAL A 130 -9.95 -2.80 -1.95
C VAL A 130 -10.70 -4.12 -1.79
N ASP A 131 -10.97 -4.50 -0.55
CA ASP A 131 -11.61 -5.77 -0.20
C ASP A 131 -13.12 -5.77 -0.51
N SER A 132 -13.76 -4.61 -0.34
CA SER A 132 -15.18 -4.45 -0.63
C SER A 132 -15.49 -2.99 -0.94
N ILE A 133 -16.04 -2.74 -2.12
CA ILE A 133 -16.47 -1.40 -2.53
C ILE A 133 -17.77 -1.05 -1.81
N ASP A 134 -17.69 -0.07 -0.91
CA ASP A 134 -18.86 0.62 -0.39
C ASP A 134 -19.28 1.72 -1.38
N LYS A 135 -20.29 1.42 -2.20
CA LYS A 135 -20.80 2.34 -3.24
C LYS A 135 -21.34 3.66 -2.69
N SER A 136 -21.61 3.75 -1.38
CA SER A 136 -22.02 5.01 -0.76
C SER A 136 -20.86 5.99 -0.56
N ARG A 137 -19.61 5.49 -0.62
CA ARG A 137 -18.39 6.27 -0.40
C ARG A 137 -17.76 6.65 -1.74
N LYS A 138 -17.68 7.96 -2.00
CA LYS A 138 -17.19 8.50 -3.29
C LYS A 138 -15.66 8.57 -3.40
N ASP A 139 -14.92 8.23 -2.34
CA ASP A 139 -13.46 8.35 -2.27
C ASP A 139 -12.72 7.09 -2.77
N ILE A 140 -13.44 6.05 -3.18
CA ILE A 140 -12.90 4.81 -3.75
C ILE A 140 -13.15 4.80 -5.25
N ALA A 141 -12.09 4.67 -6.06
CA ALA A 141 -12.24 4.41 -7.48
C ALA A 141 -12.81 3.00 -7.70
N ASP A 142 -13.77 2.85 -8.60
CA ASP A 142 -14.34 1.54 -8.93
C ASP A 142 -13.56 0.90 -10.07
N PHE A 143 -12.67 -0.03 -9.74
CA PHE A 143 -11.83 -0.76 -10.70
C PHE A 143 -12.23 -2.24 -10.83
N THR A 144 -13.52 -2.56 -10.68
CA THR A 144 -14.05 -3.94 -10.82
C THR A 144 -14.19 -4.40 -12.28
N SER A 145 -13.90 -3.54 -13.26
CA SER A 145 -13.84 -3.94 -14.67
C SER A 145 -12.91 -3.05 -15.49
N ILE A 146 -12.46 -3.59 -16.64
CA ILE A 146 -11.60 -2.89 -17.60
C ILE A 146 -12.22 -1.56 -18.05
N ASP A 147 -13.50 -1.55 -18.40
CA ASP A 147 -14.19 -0.35 -18.87
C ASP A 147 -14.21 0.75 -17.82
N LYS A 148 -14.41 0.39 -16.54
CA LYS A 148 -14.41 1.34 -15.44
C LYS A 148 -13.01 1.93 -15.22
N ILE A 149 -11.97 1.10 -15.30
CA ILE A 149 -10.57 1.55 -15.25
C ILE A 149 -10.30 2.55 -16.37
N ILE A 150 -10.59 2.18 -17.63
CA ILE A 150 -10.37 3.05 -18.79
C ILE A 150 -11.14 4.36 -18.66
N LYS A 151 -12.42 4.29 -18.25
CA LYS A 151 -13.27 5.47 -18.06
C LYS A 151 -12.71 6.41 -16.99
N TYR A 152 -12.21 5.88 -15.88
CA TYR A 152 -11.60 6.65 -14.80
C TYR A 152 -10.38 7.44 -15.28
N TYR A 153 -9.42 6.79 -15.95
CA TYR A 153 -8.22 7.51 -16.40
C TYR A 153 -8.50 8.47 -17.56
N LYS A 154 -9.42 8.13 -18.46
CA LYS A 154 -9.87 9.05 -19.53
C LYS A 154 -10.54 10.30 -18.98
N SER A 155 -11.38 10.19 -17.94
CA SER A 155 -12.04 11.36 -17.34
C SER A 155 -11.05 12.32 -16.68
N LEU A 156 -9.93 11.78 -16.20
CA LEU A 156 -8.81 12.55 -15.64
C LEU A 156 -7.80 13.02 -16.69
N LYS A 157 -8.02 12.74 -17.99
CA LYS A 157 -7.12 13.03 -19.11
C LYS A 157 -5.72 12.41 -18.91
N ILE A 158 -5.64 11.25 -18.26
CA ILE A 158 -4.40 10.50 -18.04
C ILE A 158 -4.25 9.44 -19.13
N SER A 159 -3.03 9.31 -19.65
CA SER A 159 -2.73 8.29 -20.66
C SER A 159 -2.88 6.89 -20.07
N ILE A 160 -3.67 6.05 -20.75
CA ILE A 160 -3.84 4.64 -20.43
C ILE A 160 -3.78 3.83 -21.72
N LYS A 161 -2.92 2.81 -21.75
CA LYS A 161 -2.80 1.88 -22.87
C LYS A 161 -2.76 0.45 -22.34
N PRO A 162 -3.50 -0.51 -22.92
CA PRO A 162 -3.32 -1.92 -22.58
C PRO A 162 -1.88 -2.35 -22.86
N LYS A 163 -1.34 -3.25 -22.03
CA LYS A 163 -0.02 -3.82 -22.24
C LYS A 163 -0.11 -4.95 -23.25
N ILE A 164 0.69 -4.86 -24.31
CA ILE A 164 0.82 -5.92 -25.32
C ILE A 164 1.48 -7.14 -24.67
N LYS A 165 0.81 -8.30 -24.78
CA LYS A 165 1.28 -9.62 -24.36
C LYS A 165 2.12 -10.27 -25.46
N ASN A 166 1.64 -10.22 -26.70
CA ASN A 166 2.35 -10.72 -27.88
C ASN A 166 2.43 -9.62 -28.95
N LYS A 167 3.65 -9.27 -29.35
CA LYS A 167 3.89 -8.19 -30.32
C LYS A 167 3.55 -8.57 -31.76
N GLU A 168 3.61 -9.85 -32.10
CA GLU A 168 3.34 -10.37 -33.44
C GLU A 168 1.83 -10.45 -33.71
N THR A 169 1.07 -10.92 -32.71
CA THR A 169 -0.39 -11.04 -32.84
C THR A 169 -1.15 -9.81 -32.36
N GLY A 170 -0.49 -8.90 -31.64
CA GLY A 170 -1.13 -7.77 -30.98
C GLY A 170 -1.97 -8.15 -29.76
N GLU A 171 -1.93 -9.41 -29.32
CA GLU A 171 -2.65 -9.89 -28.13
C GLU A 171 -2.29 -9.03 -26.92
N MET A 172 -3.29 -8.61 -26.15
CA MET A 172 -3.13 -7.75 -24.97
C MET A 172 -3.37 -8.55 -23.69
N TYR A 173 -2.69 -8.17 -22.61
CA TYR A 173 -3.08 -8.66 -21.29
C TYR A 173 -4.45 -8.08 -20.91
N SER A 174 -5.35 -8.92 -20.40
CA SER A 174 -6.67 -8.50 -19.92
C SER A 174 -6.60 -7.58 -18.69
N ASN A 175 -5.47 -7.59 -17.97
CA ASN A 175 -5.38 -6.95 -16.66
C ASN A 175 -4.11 -6.10 -16.47
N ARG A 176 -3.35 -5.81 -17.53
CA ARG A 176 -2.12 -5.00 -17.45
C ARG A 176 -2.20 -3.81 -18.38
N PHE A 177 -1.79 -2.66 -17.87
CA PHE A 177 -1.82 -1.38 -18.56
C PHE A 177 -0.50 -0.65 -18.38
N ILE A 178 -0.22 0.28 -19.28
CA ILE A 178 0.72 1.38 -19.09
C ILE A 178 -0.15 2.62 -18.79
N ILE A 179 -0.08 3.12 -17.56
CA ILE A 179 -0.83 4.28 -17.09
C ILE A 179 0.17 5.32 -16.63
N ASP A 180 0.12 6.50 -17.25
CA ASP A 180 1.07 7.60 -17.01
C ASP A 180 2.54 7.13 -17.10
N ASN A 181 2.84 6.31 -18.12
CA ASN A 181 4.14 5.65 -18.36
C ASN A 181 4.56 4.57 -17.36
N TYR A 182 3.75 4.25 -16.35
CA TYR A 182 4.03 3.20 -15.38
C TYR A 182 3.28 1.90 -15.67
N LYS A 183 3.96 0.77 -15.48
CA LYS A 183 3.34 -0.56 -15.59
C LYS A 183 2.38 -0.72 -14.43
N THR A 184 1.11 -0.93 -14.74
CA THR A 184 0.06 -1.13 -13.75
C THR A 184 -0.64 -2.44 -14.03
N ARG A 185 -0.91 -3.22 -12.98
CA ARG A 185 -1.68 -4.46 -13.03
C ARG A 185 -2.90 -4.31 -12.15
N PHE A 186 -4.02 -4.86 -12.60
CA PHE A 186 -5.23 -4.99 -11.82
C PHE A 186 -5.54 -6.47 -11.58
N TYR A 187 -5.96 -6.82 -10.39
CA TYR A 187 -6.71 -8.05 -10.13
C TYR A 187 -8.11 -7.62 -9.72
N MET A 188 -9.14 -8.18 -10.35
CA MET A 188 -10.49 -7.66 -10.23
C MET A 188 -11.44 -8.81 -9.92
N ASP A 189 -12.36 -8.56 -9.00
CA ASP A 189 -13.53 -9.39 -8.72
C ASP A 189 -14.77 -8.48 -8.75
N ASN A 190 -15.96 -9.05 -8.56
CA ASN A 190 -17.25 -8.37 -8.63
C ASN A 190 -17.35 -7.15 -7.70
N ASN A 191 -16.70 -7.19 -6.55
CA ASN A 191 -16.77 -6.12 -5.56
C ASN A 191 -15.43 -5.78 -4.89
N SER A 192 -14.33 -6.33 -5.39
CA SER A 192 -12.99 -6.12 -4.84
C SER A 192 -11.99 -5.97 -5.99
N TYR A 193 -10.85 -5.34 -5.70
CA TYR A 193 -9.74 -5.29 -6.63
C TYR A 193 -8.41 -5.03 -5.93
N GLU A 194 -7.33 -5.37 -6.61
CA GLU A 194 -5.97 -4.92 -6.32
C GLU A 194 -5.45 -4.12 -7.51
N MET A 195 -4.84 -2.97 -7.24
CA MET A 195 -4.11 -2.17 -8.21
C MET A 195 -2.64 -2.10 -7.79
N PHE A 196 -1.79 -2.73 -8.59
CA PHE A 196 -0.35 -2.76 -8.38
C PHE A 196 0.35 -1.90 -9.44
N VAL A 197 1.21 -0.97 -9.00
CA VAL A 197 2.00 -0.07 -9.85
C VAL A 197 3.48 -0.34 -9.64
N ASP A 198 4.17 -0.64 -10.73
CA ASP A 198 5.60 -0.90 -10.76
C ASP A 198 6.34 0.31 -11.34
N TYR A 199 7.12 0.97 -10.49
CA TYR A 199 7.89 2.17 -10.84
C TYR A 199 9.28 1.85 -11.41
N LYS A 200 9.79 0.62 -11.22
CA LYS A 200 11.19 0.27 -11.54
C LYS A 200 11.40 -0.98 -12.38
N GLY A 201 10.37 -1.80 -12.61
CA GLY A 201 10.52 -3.10 -13.27
C GLY A 201 10.89 -4.23 -12.31
N ASP A 202 11.00 -3.94 -11.00
CA ASP A 202 11.42 -4.89 -9.97
C ASP A 202 10.16 -5.60 -9.44
N ASN A 203 9.83 -6.76 -10.03
CA ASN A 203 8.62 -7.53 -9.72
C ASN A 203 8.66 -8.12 -8.29
N PHE A 204 8.32 -7.33 -7.27
CA PHE A 204 7.86 -7.89 -6.02
C PHE A 204 6.37 -8.15 -6.13
N HIS A 205 5.98 -9.40 -6.07
CA HIS A 205 4.59 -9.83 -6.17
C HIS A 205 4.22 -10.46 -4.84
N ASP A 206 3.11 -10.00 -4.27
CA ASP A 206 2.46 -10.58 -3.09
C ASP A 206 2.70 -9.87 -1.75
N VAL A 207 2.49 -8.56 -1.73
CA VAL A 207 2.39 -7.73 -0.51
C VAL A 207 1.32 -8.27 0.44
N LEU A 208 0.14 -8.62 -0.11
CA LEU A 208 -1.00 -9.10 0.64
C LEU A 208 -0.65 -10.30 1.50
N ASN A 209 -0.12 -11.38 0.92
CA ASN A 209 0.17 -12.57 1.68
C ASN A 209 1.39 -12.33 2.57
N HIS A 210 2.51 -11.86 2.01
CA HIS A 210 3.77 -11.79 2.75
C HIS A 210 3.71 -10.84 3.94
N ILE A 211 3.05 -9.69 3.77
CA ILE A 211 3.04 -8.64 4.78
C ILE A 211 1.78 -8.71 5.62
N TYR A 212 0.60 -8.62 5.00
CA TYR A 212 -0.66 -8.58 5.73
C TYR A 212 -1.25 -9.96 6.06
N GLY A 213 -0.75 -11.03 5.43
CA GLY A 213 -0.98 -12.41 5.86
C GLY A 213 -0.11 -12.81 7.06
N GLY A 214 0.93 -12.02 7.37
CA GLY A 214 1.73 -12.18 8.59
C GLY A 214 2.97 -13.05 8.48
N TYR A 215 3.44 -13.33 7.26
CA TYR A 215 4.70 -14.06 7.07
C TYR A 215 5.93 -13.22 7.39
N ASN A 216 5.87 -11.89 7.17
CA ASN A 216 6.97 -10.98 7.39
C ASN A 216 6.62 -9.86 8.39
N CYS A 217 7.53 -9.62 9.33
CA CYS A 217 7.65 -8.34 10.03
C CYS A 217 8.82 -7.57 9.40
N PHE A 218 8.72 -6.24 9.40
CA PHE A 218 9.81 -5.37 8.96
C PHE A 218 10.65 -4.96 10.16
#